data_AF-A0A7Y2BN27-F1
#
_entry.id   AF-A0A7Y2BN27-F1
#
_cell.length_a   1.000
_cell.length_b   1.000
_cell.length_c   1.000
_cell.angle_alpha   90.00
_cell.angle_beta   90.00
_cell.angle_gamma   90.00
#
_symmetry.space_group_name_H-M   'P 1'
#
loop_
_entity.id
_entity.type
_entity.pdbx_description
1 polymer ?
#
loop_
_entity_poly.entity_id
_entity_poly.type
_entity_poly.pdbx_seq_one_letter_code
_entity_poly.pdbx_strand_id
1 'polypeptide(L)'
;LHHQVRKAQFEVRELEDLVKNLETDLRRTGDRPEHDAKRQRIKNKITAAKAEMAELTATIPADWEEKHKAFSEVQTAYNKARRIYRSHADGAFEPILEINKMLAGSDALEALREPIAGLKPLLESGKPEDFIARVAEVSRMVRKVEGTSRIRSQLSRARKAIRSKKPSPEKAVKALDKAMQLFEEDTAWRSRAARELLPGMDAYNAGIRNTIGLRQLSRLPEEQSLYAARCNSGHRDISLNF
;
A
#
# COMPACT_ATOMS: atom_id res chain seq x y z
N LEU A 1 12.03 30.39 -13.16
CA LEU A 1 10.64 30.90 -13.13
C LEU A 1 9.83 30.32 -11.98
N HIS A 2 9.46 29.02 -11.98
CA HIS A 2 8.57 28.46 -10.95
C HIS A 2 9.12 28.58 -9.51
N HIS A 3 10.36 28.15 -9.26
CA HIS A 3 11.01 28.31 -7.96
C HIS A 3 11.03 29.78 -7.48
N GLN A 4 11.27 30.72 -8.38
CA GLN A 4 11.32 32.16 -8.05
C GLN A 4 9.92 32.68 -7.66
N VAL A 5 8.89 32.34 -8.43
CA VAL A 5 7.51 32.75 -8.11
C VAL A 5 7.01 32.07 -6.84
N ARG A 6 7.29 30.79 -6.63
CA ARG A 6 6.90 30.10 -5.38
C ARG A 6 7.61 30.66 -4.16
N LYS A 7 8.88 31.01 -4.29
CA LYS A 7 9.62 31.70 -3.22
C LYS A 7 8.99 33.05 -2.90
N ALA A 8 8.70 33.87 -3.91
CA ALA A 8 8.02 35.15 -3.72
C ALA A 8 6.62 34.98 -3.09
N GLN A 9 5.82 34.02 -3.57
CA GLN A 9 4.50 33.69 -2.98
C GLN A 9 4.60 33.21 -1.52
N PHE A 10 5.65 32.46 -1.17
CA PHE A 10 5.90 32.02 0.20
C PHE A 10 6.27 33.20 1.11
N GLU A 11 7.20 34.05 0.69
CA GLU A 11 7.62 35.25 1.42
C GLU A 11 6.46 36.23 1.61
N VAL A 12 5.60 36.41 0.59
CA VAL A 12 4.37 37.20 0.70
C VAL A 12 3.43 36.64 1.79
N ARG A 13 3.23 35.32 1.87
CA ARG A 13 2.40 34.69 2.92
C ARG A 13 2.98 34.90 4.32
N GLU A 14 4.29 34.78 4.48
CA GLU A 14 4.94 35.06 5.77
C GLU A 14 4.75 36.52 6.21
N LEU A 15 4.84 37.46 5.25
CA LEU A 15 4.57 38.88 5.52
C LEU A 15 3.10 39.15 5.81
N GLU A 16 2.15 38.46 5.17
CA GLU A 16 0.72 38.54 5.48
C GLU A 16 0.43 38.10 6.92
N ASP A 17 0.99 36.97 7.34
CA ASP A 17 0.87 36.47 8.71
C ASP A 17 1.52 37.41 9.72
N LEU A 18 2.68 38.00 9.39
CA LEU A 18 3.33 39.01 10.21
C LEU A 18 2.45 40.26 10.35
N VAL A 19 1.89 40.78 9.25
CA VAL A 19 0.98 41.94 9.28
C VAL A 19 -0.24 41.65 10.13
N LYS A 20 -0.85 40.47 9.99
CA LYS A 20 -2.02 40.06 10.79
C LYS A 20 -1.70 40.02 12.29
N ASN A 21 -0.53 39.52 12.66
CA ASN A 21 -0.06 39.50 14.05
C ASN A 21 0.19 40.92 14.57
N LEU A 22 0.87 41.76 13.80
CA LEU A 22 1.13 43.16 14.14
C LEU A 22 -0.16 43.98 14.26
N GLU A 23 -1.15 43.75 13.40
CA GLU A 23 -2.47 44.40 13.50
C GLU A 23 -3.22 43.97 14.77
N THR A 24 -3.11 42.69 15.14
CA THR A 24 -3.65 42.17 16.40
C THR A 24 -2.97 42.82 17.60
N ASP A 25 -1.64 42.93 17.58
CA ASP A 25 -0.87 43.58 18.64
C ASP A 25 -1.17 45.07 18.75
N LEU A 26 -1.39 45.75 17.62
CA LEU A 26 -1.79 47.15 17.57
C LEU A 26 -3.16 47.35 18.24
N ARG A 27 -4.12 46.44 18.00
CA ARG A 27 -5.45 46.46 18.65
C ARG A 27 -5.35 46.22 20.16
N ARG A 28 -4.47 45.30 20.58
CA ARG A 28 -4.27 44.94 22.00
C ARG A 28 -3.50 45.98 22.81
N THR A 29 -2.68 46.80 22.16
CA THR A 29 -1.83 47.81 22.82
C THR A 29 -2.66 48.98 23.40
N GLY A 30 -3.94 49.14 23.05
CA GLY A 30 -4.79 50.24 23.52
C GLY A 30 -4.37 51.59 22.95
N ASP A 31 -5.12 52.67 23.25
CA ASP A 31 -4.94 54.01 22.66
C ASP A 31 -4.51 55.06 23.71
N ARG A 32 -3.71 54.63 24.68
CA ARG A 32 -3.19 55.52 25.73
C ARG A 32 -1.93 56.24 25.25
N PRO A 33 -1.68 57.51 25.64
CA PRO A 33 -0.50 58.27 25.22
C PRO A 33 0.84 57.57 25.51
N GLU A 34 0.91 56.83 26.63
CA GLU A 34 2.08 56.04 27.04
C GLU A 34 2.46 54.94 26.04
N HIS A 35 1.52 54.55 25.16
CA HIS A 35 1.71 53.52 24.16
C HIS A 35 1.93 54.07 22.75
N ASP A 36 1.86 55.39 22.53
CA ASP A 36 1.94 56.01 21.20
C ASP A 36 3.22 55.65 20.46
N ALA A 37 4.37 55.69 21.15
CA ALA A 37 5.65 55.29 20.57
C ALA A 37 5.66 53.81 20.12
N LYS A 38 5.02 52.92 20.90
CA LYS A 38 4.90 51.49 20.57
C LYS A 38 3.95 51.28 19.38
N ARG A 39 2.81 51.96 19.37
CA ARG A 39 1.84 51.91 18.26
C ARG A 39 2.44 52.42 16.96
N GLN A 40 3.21 53.50 17.01
CA GLN A 40 3.89 54.05 15.83
C GLN A 40 4.94 53.07 15.28
N ARG A 41 5.70 52.40 16.15
CA ARG A 41 6.63 51.34 15.72
C ARG A 41 5.91 50.18 15.03
N ILE A 42 4.76 49.74 15.56
CA ILE A 42 3.96 48.67 14.96
C ILE A 42 3.41 49.10 13.59
N LYS A 43 2.86 50.33 13.49
CA LYS A 43 2.39 50.90 12.21
C LYS A 43 3.50 50.96 11.17
N ASN A 44 4.70 51.43 11.54
CA ASN A 44 5.84 51.48 10.62
C ASN A 44 6.24 50.08 10.10
N LYS A 45 6.22 49.06 10.97
CA LYS A 45 6.48 47.67 10.56
C LYS A 45 5.43 47.14 9.60
N ILE A 46 4.15 47.44 9.83
CA ILE A 46 3.07 47.07 8.92
C ILE A 46 3.27 47.73 7.55
N THR A 47 3.60 49.02 7.52
CA THR A 47 3.86 49.74 6.26
C THR A 47 5.06 49.17 5.51
N ALA A 48 6.15 48.89 6.21
CA ALA A 48 7.34 48.27 5.62
C ALA A 48 7.02 46.88 5.04
N ALA A 49 6.34 46.02 5.80
CA ALA A 49 5.94 44.69 5.33
C ALA A 49 4.99 44.77 4.11
N LYS A 50 4.04 45.71 4.09
CA LYS A 50 3.15 45.93 2.93
C LYS A 50 3.90 46.42 1.69
N ALA A 51 4.94 47.24 1.86
CA ALA A 51 5.78 47.69 0.75
C ALA A 51 6.60 46.52 0.17
N GLU A 52 7.21 45.70 1.03
CA GLU A 52 7.95 44.50 0.64
C GLU A 52 7.06 43.48 -0.08
N MET A 53 5.82 43.27 0.40
CA MET A 53 4.83 42.44 -0.31
C MET A 53 4.55 42.95 -1.73
N ALA A 54 4.44 44.27 -1.92
CA ALA A 54 4.19 44.86 -3.24
C ALA A 54 5.38 44.66 -4.18
N GLU A 55 6.61 44.84 -3.70
CA GLU A 55 7.84 44.57 -4.46
C GLU A 55 7.93 43.10 -4.88
N LEU A 56 7.71 42.16 -3.95
CA LEU A 56 7.72 40.73 -4.25
C LEU A 56 6.64 40.33 -5.26
N THR A 57 5.44 40.89 -5.14
CA THR A 57 4.34 40.61 -6.08
C THR A 57 4.66 41.13 -7.48
N ALA A 58 5.34 42.27 -7.60
CA ALA A 58 5.77 42.81 -8.89
C ALA A 58 6.79 41.94 -9.63
N THR A 59 7.50 41.05 -8.92
CA THR A 59 8.41 40.08 -9.55
C THR A 59 7.69 38.89 -10.21
N ILE A 60 6.39 38.72 -9.93
CA ILE A 60 5.58 37.63 -10.48
C ILE A 60 5.14 38.01 -11.90
N PRO A 61 5.43 37.17 -12.92
CA PRO A 61 4.95 37.41 -14.29
C PRO A 61 3.42 37.50 -14.36
N ALA A 62 2.89 38.41 -15.18
CA ALA A 62 1.44 38.58 -15.34
C ALA A 62 0.73 37.34 -15.92
N ASP A 63 1.44 36.53 -16.71
CA ASP A 63 0.96 35.29 -17.31
C ASP A 63 1.16 34.05 -16.41
N TRP A 64 1.65 34.25 -15.18
CA TRP A 64 1.96 33.17 -14.26
C TRP A 64 0.75 32.29 -13.94
N GLU A 65 -0.38 32.90 -13.57
CA GLU A 65 -1.57 32.15 -13.16
C GLU A 65 -2.09 31.27 -14.31
N GLU A 66 -2.08 31.79 -15.54
CA GLU A 66 -2.47 31.04 -16.73
C GLU A 66 -1.51 29.86 -16.98
N LYS A 67 -0.20 30.11 -16.97
CA LYS A 67 0.84 29.07 -17.18
C LYS A 67 0.81 28.00 -16.08
N HIS A 68 0.64 28.40 -14.83
CA HIS A 68 0.56 27.50 -13.69
C HIS A 68 -0.72 26.65 -13.76
N LYS A 69 -1.86 27.24 -14.15
CA LYS A 69 -3.11 26.49 -14.37
C LYS A 69 -2.95 25.44 -15.48
N ALA A 70 -2.40 25.82 -16.64
CA ALA A 70 -2.15 24.89 -17.74
C ALA A 70 -1.19 23.75 -17.33
N PHE A 71 -0.13 24.08 -16.58
CA PHE A 71 0.78 23.09 -16.02
C PHE A 71 0.05 22.14 -15.07
N SER A 72 -0.76 22.66 -14.14
CA SER A 72 -1.50 21.88 -13.15
C SER A 72 -2.49 20.90 -13.79
N GLU A 73 -3.15 21.32 -14.88
CA GLU A 73 -4.04 20.45 -15.67
C GLU A 73 -3.28 19.27 -16.29
N VAL A 74 -2.13 19.55 -16.95
CA VAL A 74 -1.27 18.51 -17.52
C VAL A 74 -0.72 17.59 -16.43
N GLN A 75 -0.27 18.14 -15.32
CA GLN A 75 0.30 17.39 -14.20
C GLN A 75 -0.76 16.47 -13.55
N THR A 76 -2.00 16.96 -13.42
CA THR A 76 -3.13 16.19 -12.92
C THR A 76 -3.49 15.04 -13.87
N ALA A 77 -3.57 15.32 -15.17
CA ALA A 77 -3.84 14.32 -16.19
C ALA A 77 -2.74 13.24 -16.24
N TYR A 78 -1.47 13.65 -16.20
CA TYR A 78 -0.32 12.75 -16.11
C TYR A 78 -0.37 11.87 -14.87
N ASN A 79 -0.61 12.45 -13.69
CA ASN A 79 -0.68 11.71 -12.43
C ASN A 79 -1.82 10.70 -12.44
N LYS A 80 -2.99 11.08 -12.99
CA LYS A 80 -4.13 10.18 -13.18
C LYS A 80 -3.78 9.03 -14.11
N ALA A 81 -3.23 9.32 -15.29
CA ALA A 81 -2.83 8.31 -16.28
C ALA A 81 -1.79 7.35 -15.70
N ARG A 82 -0.76 7.87 -15.01
CA ARG A 82 0.27 7.07 -14.35
C ARG A 82 -0.29 6.17 -13.26
N ARG A 83 -1.22 6.66 -12.44
CA ARG A 83 -1.87 5.85 -11.40
C ARG A 83 -2.70 4.73 -12.02
N ILE A 84 -3.50 5.04 -13.04
CA ILE A 84 -4.33 4.09 -13.77
C ILE A 84 -3.45 3.00 -14.40
N TYR A 85 -2.42 3.40 -15.15
CA TYR A 85 -1.47 2.48 -15.76
C TYR A 85 -0.84 1.53 -14.73
N ARG A 86 -0.34 2.07 -13.61
CA ARG A 86 0.26 1.26 -12.54
C ARG A 86 -0.74 0.27 -11.95
N SER A 87 -1.95 0.73 -11.64
CA SER A 87 -2.98 -0.15 -11.08
C SER A 87 -3.38 -1.28 -12.03
N HIS A 88 -3.45 -1.01 -13.33
CA HIS A 88 -3.75 -2.04 -14.33
C HIS A 88 -2.58 -2.99 -14.55
N ALA A 89 -1.36 -2.48 -14.65
CA ALA A 89 -0.15 -3.30 -14.79
C ALA A 89 0.04 -4.21 -13.56
N ASP A 90 0.03 -3.63 -12.36
CA ASP A 90 0.17 -4.34 -11.10
C ASP A 90 -0.99 -5.35 -10.93
N GLY A 91 -2.23 -4.96 -11.26
CA GLY A 91 -3.41 -5.83 -11.19
C GLY A 91 -3.46 -6.95 -12.22
N ALA A 92 -2.82 -6.79 -13.39
CA ALA A 92 -2.72 -7.83 -14.40
C ALA A 92 -1.60 -8.84 -14.08
N PHE A 93 -0.54 -8.41 -13.37
CA PHE A 93 0.60 -9.24 -13.04
C PHE A 93 0.44 -10.01 -11.72
N GLU A 94 -0.21 -9.41 -10.71
CA GLU A 94 -0.38 -10.02 -9.38
C GLU A 94 -1.01 -11.42 -9.42
N PRO A 95 -2.11 -11.68 -10.17
CA PRO A 95 -2.75 -13.00 -10.18
C PRO A 95 -1.82 -14.11 -10.68
N ILE A 96 -0.89 -13.78 -11.59
CA ILE A 96 0.09 -14.73 -12.12
C ILE A 96 1.08 -15.12 -11.01
N LEU A 97 1.55 -14.13 -10.24
CA LEU A 97 2.42 -14.36 -9.09
C LEU A 97 1.71 -15.19 -8.00
N GLU A 98 0.44 -14.90 -7.73
CA GLU A 98 -0.36 -15.65 -6.76
C GLU A 98 -0.51 -17.11 -7.18
N ILE A 99 -0.89 -17.38 -8.43
CA ILE A 99 -1.02 -18.76 -8.94
C ILE A 99 0.33 -19.47 -8.90
N ASN A 100 1.41 -18.83 -9.34
CA ASN A 100 2.75 -19.43 -9.29
C ASN A 100 3.17 -19.77 -7.85
N LYS A 101 2.88 -18.90 -6.87
CA LYS A 101 3.12 -19.20 -5.44
C LYS A 101 2.26 -20.36 -4.94
N MET A 102 0.99 -20.44 -5.34
CA MET A 102 0.11 -21.56 -4.98
C MET A 102 0.65 -22.88 -5.55
N LEU A 103 1.06 -22.89 -6.81
CA LEU A 103 1.61 -24.06 -7.47
C LEU A 103 2.97 -24.49 -6.90
N ALA A 104 3.84 -23.53 -6.55
CA ALA A 104 5.09 -23.83 -5.87
C ALA A 104 4.89 -24.48 -4.49
N GLY A 105 3.73 -24.27 -3.86
CA GLY A 105 3.36 -24.89 -2.59
C GLY A 105 2.75 -26.29 -2.69
N SER A 106 2.67 -26.90 -3.89
CA SER A 106 1.96 -28.17 -4.10
C SER A 106 2.54 -29.32 -3.29
N ASP A 107 3.86 -29.50 -3.28
CA ASP A 107 4.51 -30.58 -2.52
C ASP A 107 4.34 -30.38 -1.01
N ALA A 108 4.40 -29.12 -0.56
CA ALA A 108 4.16 -28.77 0.83
C ALA A 108 2.70 -29.01 1.24
N LEU A 109 1.74 -28.86 0.31
CA LEU A 109 0.35 -29.26 0.54
C LEU A 109 0.26 -30.78 0.64
N GLU A 110 0.82 -31.52 -0.32
CA GLU A 110 0.73 -32.97 -0.37
C GLU A 110 1.27 -33.64 0.91
N ALA A 111 2.36 -33.09 1.47
CA ALA A 111 2.93 -33.51 2.75
C ALA A 111 1.98 -33.37 3.96
N LEU A 112 0.88 -32.60 3.83
CA LEU A 112 -0.14 -32.43 4.88
C LEU A 112 -1.25 -33.47 4.83
N ARG A 113 -1.25 -34.37 3.84
CA ARG A 113 -2.25 -35.44 3.72
C ARG A 113 -2.35 -36.27 4.99
N GLU A 114 -1.24 -36.88 5.41
CA GLU A 114 -1.18 -37.72 6.61
C GLU A 114 -1.46 -36.94 7.89
N PRO A 115 -0.88 -35.74 8.11
CA PRO A 115 -1.27 -34.89 9.24
C PRO A 115 -2.77 -34.59 9.35
N ILE A 116 -3.46 -34.35 8.23
CA ILE A 116 -4.91 -34.07 8.24
C ILE A 116 -5.70 -35.37 8.43
N ALA A 117 -5.34 -36.45 7.75
CA ALA A 117 -6.01 -37.75 7.85
C ALA A 117 -5.95 -38.31 9.28
N GLY A 118 -4.80 -38.14 9.94
CA GLY A 118 -4.58 -38.59 11.33
C GLY A 118 -5.42 -37.87 12.38
N LEU A 119 -6.14 -36.78 12.04
CA LEU A 119 -7.01 -36.08 13.00
C LEU A 119 -8.28 -36.86 13.35
N LYS A 120 -8.81 -37.64 12.40
CA LYS A 120 -10.08 -38.37 12.58
C LYS A 120 -9.92 -39.55 13.56
N PRO A 121 -8.89 -40.42 13.44
CA PRO A 121 -8.64 -41.46 14.44
C PRO A 121 -8.38 -40.90 15.85
N LEU A 122 -7.70 -39.75 15.95
CA LEU A 122 -7.44 -39.08 17.23
C LEU A 122 -8.72 -38.55 17.88
N LEU A 123 -9.72 -38.18 17.10
CA LEU A 123 -11.03 -37.76 17.60
C LEU A 123 -11.84 -38.94 18.16
N GLU A 124 -11.68 -40.13 17.58
CA GLU A 124 -12.43 -41.34 17.94
C GLU A 124 -11.83 -42.05 19.17
N SER A 125 -10.51 -42.01 19.34
CA SER A 125 -9.78 -42.81 20.35
C SER A 125 -8.98 -41.99 21.36
N GLY A 126 -8.79 -40.68 21.12
CA GLY A 126 -7.92 -39.81 21.92
C GLY A 126 -8.65 -38.96 22.95
N LYS A 127 -7.87 -38.28 23.79
CA LYS A 127 -8.40 -37.27 24.72
C LYS A 127 -8.76 -35.99 23.96
N PRO A 128 -9.82 -35.27 24.37
CA PRO A 128 -10.22 -34.00 23.76
C PRO A 128 -9.08 -32.97 23.69
N GLU A 129 -8.22 -32.90 24.72
CA GLU A 129 -7.09 -31.99 24.81
C GLU A 129 -6.04 -32.29 23.74
N ASP A 130 -5.72 -33.57 23.54
CA ASP A 130 -4.75 -34.04 22.55
C ASP A 130 -5.25 -33.73 21.14
N PHE A 131 -6.54 -33.96 20.86
CA PHE A 131 -7.18 -33.57 19.61
C PHE A 131 -7.10 -32.06 19.37
N ILE A 132 -7.46 -31.25 20.37
CA ILE A 132 -7.43 -29.78 20.25
C ILE A 132 -6.00 -29.27 19.98
N ALA A 133 -5.00 -29.85 20.62
CA ALA A 133 -3.59 -29.51 20.43
C ALA A 133 -3.12 -29.90 19.02
N ARG A 134 -3.41 -31.14 18.58
CA ARG A 134 -3.01 -31.64 17.27
C ARG A 134 -3.67 -30.86 16.12
N VAL A 135 -4.97 -30.55 16.21
CA VAL A 135 -5.65 -29.71 15.21
C VAL A 135 -5.01 -28.32 15.15
N ALA A 136 -4.57 -27.75 16.27
CA ALA A 136 -3.89 -26.46 16.29
C ALA A 136 -2.54 -26.50 15.57
N GLU A 137 -1.78 -27.57 15.77
CA GLU A 137 -0.51 -27.83 15.10
C GLU A 137 -0.69 -27.98 13.59
N VAL A 138 -1.58 -28.89 13.16
CA VAL A 138 -1.90 -29.09 11.73
C VAL A 138 -2.40 -27.80 11.09
N SER A 139 -3.24 -27.03 11.79
CA SER A 139 -3.70 -25.71 11.30
C SER A 139 -2.54 -24.71 11.08
N ARG A 140 -1.47 -24.79 11.89
CA ARG A 140 -0.28 -23.95 11.69
C ARG A 140 0.53 -24.42 10.49
N MET A 141 0.63 -25.73 10.25
CA MET A 141 1.29 -26.28 9.07
C MET A 141 0.54 -25.88 7.79
N VAL A 142 -0.77 -26.08 7.76
CA VAL A 142 -1.66 -25.66 6.66
C VAL A 142 -1.50 -24.16 6.37
N ARG A 143 -1.48 -23.31 7.41
CA ARG A 143 -1.31 -21.85 7.24
C ARG A 143 -0.04 -21.45 6.48
N LYS A 144 1.03 -22.26 6.51
CA LYS A 144 2.27 -21.96 5.79
C LYS A 144 2.16 -22.16 4.28
N VAL A 145 1.13 -22.88 3.83
CA VAL A 145 0.89 -23.16 2.42
C VAL A 145 -0.13 -22.17 1.87
N GLU A 146 0.27 -21.47 0.80
CA GLU A 146 -0.55 -20.44 0.14
C GLU A 146 -1.87 -21.03 -0.40
N GLY A 147 -2.96 -20.26 -0.32
CA GLY A 147 -4.28 -20.68 -0.84
C GLY A 147 -5.10 -21.64 0.06
N THR A 148 -4.58 -22.10 1.19
CA THR A 148 -5.24 -23.14 2.03
C THR A 148 -6.25 -22.63 3.07
N SER A 149 -6.69 -21.37 2.95
CA SER A 149 -7.51 -20.69 3.96
C SER A 149 -8.84 -21.43 4.26
N ARG A 150 -9.43 -22.06 3.24
CA ARG A 150 -10.68 -22.84 3.34
C ARG A 150 -10.49 -24.12 4.17
N ILE A 151 -9.39 -24.85 3.96
CA ILE A 151 -9.02 -26.04 4.73
C ILE A 151 -8.81 -25.65 6.20
N ARG A 152 -8.00 -24.61 6.44
CA ARG A 152 -7.75 -24.06 7.79
C ARG A 152 -9.05 -23.66 8.51
N SER A 153 -10.00 -23.08 7.77
CA SER A 153 -11.30 -22.72 8.34
C SER A 153 -12.08 -23.94 8.83
N GLN A 154 -12.02 -25.08 8.13
CA GLN A 154 -12.67 -26.31 8.58
C GLN A 154 -11.96 -26.92 9.79
N LEU A 155 -10.63 -26.94 9.81
CA LEU A 155 -9.86 -27.36 10.99
C LEU A 155 -10.20 -26.51 12.22
N SER A 156 -10.34 -25.19 12.06
CA SER A 156 -10.78 -24.32 13.16
C SER A 156 -12.20 -24.66 13.63
N ARG A 157 -13.11 -25.11 12.75
CA ARG A 157 -14.46 -25.53 13.13
C ARG A 157 -14.42 -26.85 13.89
N ALA A 158 -13.63 -27.83 13.44
CA ALA A 158 -13.43 -29.10 14.12
C ALA A 158 -12.92 -28.88 15.56
N ARG A 159 -11.87 -28.06 15.71
CA ARG A 159 -11.32 -27.69 17.03
C ARG A 159 -12.36 -27.01 17.93
N LYS A 160 -13.15 -26.08 17.38
CA LYS A 160 -14.18 -25.35 18.15
C LYS A 160 -15.31 -26.27 18.61
N ALA A 161 -15.68 -27.28 17.81
CA ALA A 161 -16.74 -28.23 18.14
C ALA A 161 -16.41 -29.11 19.35
N ILE A 162 -15.13 -29.37 19.62
CA ILE A 162 -14.68 -30.13 20.80
C ILE A 162 -14.41 -29.22 22.00
N ARG A 163 -13.84 -28.03 21.77
CA ARG A 163 -13.55 -27.06 22.84
C ARG A 163 -14.80 -26.38 23.42
N SER A 164 -15.96 -26.46 22.77
CA SER A 164 -17.17 -25.79 23.23
C SER A 164 -17.66 -26.35 24.57
N LYS A 165 -18.42 -25.53 25.33
CA LYS A 165 -19.07 -25.96 26.59
C LYS A 165 -19.90 -27.24 26.46
N LYS A 166 -20.43 -27.49 25.25
CA LYS A 166 -21.08 -28.75 24.85
C LYS A 166 -20.26 -29.34 23.68
N PRO A 167 -19.31 -30.25 23.94
CA PRO A 167 -18.54 -30.90 22.89
C PRO A 167 -19.43 -31.68 21.93
N SER A 168 -19.13 -31.65 20.64
CA SER A 168 -19.90 -32.36 19.60
C SER A 168 -18.94 -33.08 18.63
N PRO A 169 -18.63 -34.37 18.88
CA PRO A 169 -17.80 -35.18 18.01
C PRO A 169 -18.32 -35.25 16.57
N GLU A 170 -19.63 -35.40 16.38
CA GLU A 170 -20.25 -35.43 15.05
C GLU A 170 -19.96 -34.17 14.22
N LYS A 171 -20.03 -32.98 14.85
CA LYS A 171 -19.71 -31.71 14.17
C LYS A 171 -18.22 -31.63 13.84
N ALA A 172 -17.36 -32.18 14.70
CA ALA A 172 -15.93 -32.25 14.43
C ALA A 172 -15.62 -33.19 13.26
N VAL A 173 -16.20 -34.40 13.23
CA VAL A 173 -16.08 -35.34 12.11
C VAL A 173 -16.51 -34.70 10.80
N LYS A 174 -17.71 -34.09 10.74
CA LYS A 174 -18.20 -33.41 9.53
C LYS A 174 -17.26 -32.29 9.06
N ALA A 175 -16.66 -31.56 9.99
CA ALA A 175 -15.68 -30.52 9.65
C ALA A 175 -14.35 -31.11 9.14
N LEU A 176 -13.89 -32.23 9.71
CA LEU A 176 -12.69 -32.93 9.23
C LEU A 176 -12.90 -33.56 7.85
N ASP A 177 -14.04 -34.21 7.61
CA ASP A 177 -14.38 -34.78 6.31
C ASP A 177 -14.42 -33.68 5.24
N LYS A 178 -15.02 -32.51 5.56
CA LYS A 178 -15.00 -31.35 4.67
C LYS A 178 -13.61 -30.74 4.48
N ALA A 179 -12.75 -30.79 5.51
CA ALA A 179 -11.37 -30.35 5.38
C ALA A 179 -10.60 -31.25 4.42
N MET A 180 -10.77 -32.57 4.53
CA MET A 180 -10.15 -33.56 3.64
C MET A 180 -10.68 -33.46 2.21
N GLN A 181 -11.98 -33.27 2.03
CA GLN A 181 -12.55 -33.03 0.70
C GLN A 181 -11.92 -31.80 0.02
N LEU A 182 -11.84 -30.67 0.74
CA LEU A 182 -11.21 -29.45 0.21
C LEU A 182 -9.72 -29.64 -0.05
N PHE A 183 -9.05 -30.48 0.74
CA PHE A 183 -7.65 -30.83 0.53
C PHE A 183 -7.47 -31.60 -0.79
N GLU A 184 -8.23 -32.66 -1.00
CA GLU A 184 -8.16 -33.47 -2.23
C GLU A 184 -8.58 -32.67 -3.48
N GLU A 185 -9.56 -31.76 -3.36
CA GLU A 185 -9.92 -30.83 -4.43
C GLU A 185 -8.75 -29.89 -4.79
N ASP A 186 -8.05 -29.35 -3.78
CA ASP A 186 -6.91 -28.43 -3.97
C ASP A 186 -5.70 -29.17 -4.54
N THR A 187 -5.34 -30.35 -4.03
CA THR A 187 -4.22 -31.14 -4.56
C THR A 187 -4.46 -31.61 -5.99
N ALA A 188 -5.68 -32.06 -6.32
CA ALA A 188 -6.05 -32.43 -7.68
C ALA A 188 -5.99 -31.25 -8.64
N TRP A 189 -6.50 -30.08 -8.23
CA TRP A 189 -6.38 -28.84 -8.99
C TRP A 189 -4.90 -28.50 -9.23
N ARG A 190 -4.06 -28.55 -8.17
CA ARG A 190 -2.64 -28.16 -8.22
C ARG A 190 -1.86 -29.06 -9.18
N SER A 191 -2.06 -30.37 -9.06
CA SER A 191 -1.43 -31.36 -9.93
C SER A 191 -1.79 -31.14 -11.40
N ARG A 192 -3.08 -30.86 -11.67
CA ARG A 192 -3.54 -30.59 -13.03
C ARG A 192 -2.98 -29.27 -13.58
N ALA A 193 -3.05 -28.20 -12.81
CA ALA A 193 -2.56 -26.88 -13.20
C ALA A 193 -1.04 -26.87 -13.41
N ALA A 194 -0.26 -27.60 -12.61
CA ALA A 194 1.17 -27.77 -12.82
C ALA A 194 1.50 -28.41 -14.18
N ARG A 195 0.67 -29.36 -14.66
CA ARG A 195 0.87 -29.99 -15.97
C ARG A 195 0.34 -29.17 -17.13
N GLU A 196 -0.86 -28.62 -16.99
CA GLU A 196 -1.60 -28.00 -18.11
C GLU A 196 -1.36 -26.49 -18.24
N LEU A 197 -1.15 -25.78 -17.13
CA LEU A 197 -1.11 -24.31 -17.10
C LEU A 197 0.29 -23.76 -16.90
N LEU A 198 1.09 -24.38 -16.01
CA LEU A 198 2.38 -23.83 -15.59
C LEU A 198 3.34 -23.52 -16.76
N PRO A 199 3.52 -24.40 -17.78
CA PRO A 199 4.42 -24.08 -18.90
C PRO A 199 3.97 -22.84 -19.68
N GLY A 200 2.67 -22.71 -19.95
CA GLY A 200 2.11 -21.55 -20.65
C GLY A 200 2.16 -20.28 -19.81
N MET A 201 1.91 -20.41 -18.51
CA MET A 201 2.01 -19.31 -17.55
C MET A 201 3.44 -18.79 -17.40
N ASP A 202 4.43 -19.68 -17.36
CA ASP A 202 5.84 -19.30 -17.29
C ASP A 202 6.30 -18.60 -18.56
N ALA A 203 5.88 -19.08 -19.73
CA ALA A 203 6.16 -18.41 -21.01
C ALA A 203 5.51 -17.02 -21.06
N TYR A 204 4.24 -16.91 -20.64
CA TYR A 204 3.53 -15.63 -20.58
C TYR A 204 4.19 -14.67 -19.58
N ASN A 205 4.51 -15.14 -18.37
CA ASN A 205 5.22 -14.40 -17.34
C ASN A 205 6.57 -13.88 -17.85
N ALA A 206 7.36 -14.72 -18.54
CA ALA A 206 8.63 -14.31 -19.11
C ALA A 206 8.48 -13.16 -20.13
N GLY A 207 7.40 -13.17 -20.94
CA GLY A 207 7.12 -12.12 -21.92
C GLY A 207 6.73 -10.77 -21.32
N ILE A 208 6.06 -10.77 -20.16
CA ILE A 208 5.52 -9.55 -19.55
C ILE A 208 6.29 -9.06 -18.32
N ARG A 209 7.17 -9.90 -17.76
CA ARG A 209 7.95 -9.64 -16.54
C ARG A 209 8.74 -8.34 -16.60
N ASN A 210 9.37 -8.06 -17.75
CA ASN A 210 10.21 -6.88 -17.93
C ASN A 210 9.45 -5.64 -18.43
N THR A 211 8.13 -5.75 -18.61
CA THR A 211 7.27 -4.65 -19.05
C THR A 211 6.30 -4.28 -17.93
N ILE A 212 5.08 -4.84 -17.95
CA ILE A 212 4.04 -4.55 -16.94
C ILE A 212 4.38 -5.15 -15.57
N GLY A 213 5.14 -6.26 -15.52
CA GLY A 213 5.48 -6.93 -14.26
C GLY A 213 6.67 -6.31 -13.52
N LEU A 214 7.38 -5.36 -14.11
CA LEU A 214 8.69 -4.88 -13.64
C LEU A 214 8.65 -4.35 -12.19
N ARG A 215 7.52 -3.72 -11.81
CA ARG A 215 7.30 -3.11 -10.49
C ARG A 215 7.11 -4.11 -9.36
N GLN A 216 6.63 -5.31 -9.67
CA GLN A 216 6.35 -6.36 -8.68
C GLN A 216 7.51 -7.36 -8.54
N LEU A 217 8.58 -7.20 -9.33
CA LEU A 217 9.78 -8.02 -9.18
C LEU A 217 10.49 -7.71 -7.86
N SER A 218 10.93 -8.75 -7.17
CA SER A 218 11.75 -8.63 -5.95
C SER A 218 13.09 -7.93 -6.22
N ARG A 219 13.62 -8.07 -7.44
CA ARG A 219 14.83 -7.41 -7.91
C ARG A 219 14.68 -6.99 -9.36
N LEU A 220 15.08 -5.76 -9.66
CA LEU A 220 15.13 -5.25 -11.02
C LEU A 220 16.20 -6.01 -11.85
N PRO A 221 15.92 -6.37 -13.10
CA PRO A 221 16.93 -6.84 -14.05
C PRO A 221 18.02 -5.78 -14.22
N GLU A 222 19.27 -6.22 -14.39
CA GLU A 222 20.44 -5.35 -14.48
C GLU A 222 20.29 -4.26 -15.55
N GLU A 223 19.83 -4.61 -16.74
CA GLU A 223 19.57 -3.67 -17.83
C GLU A 223 18.61 -2.54 -17.40
N GLN A 224 17.51 -2.89 -16.72
CA GLN A 224 16.51 -1.93 -16.25
C GLN A 224 17.06 -1.09 -15.09
N SER A 225 17.90 -1.68 -14.24
CA SER A 225 18.60 -0.96 -13.16
C SER A 225 19.58 0.08 -13.72
N LEU A 226 20.39 -0.29 -14.71
CA LEU A 226 21.35 0.62 -15.37
C LEU A 226 20.62 1.76 -16.08
N TYR A 227 19.53 1.44 -16.79
CA TYR A 227 18.69 2.46 -17.42
C TYR A 227 18.11 3.45 -16.39
N ALA A 228 17.54 2.94 -15.30
CA ALA A 228 16.98 3.77 -14.24
C ALA A 228 18.07 4.61 -13.53
N ALA A 229 19.26 4.05 -13.31
CA ALA A 229 20.39 4.76 -12.72
C ALA A 229 20.82 5.95 -13.58
N ARG A 230 20.90 5.77 -14.91
CA ARG A 230 21.18 6.87 -15.86
C ARG A 230 20.11 7.95 -15.83
N CYS A 231 18.83 7.58 -15.72
CA CYS A 231 17.73 8.55 -15.63
C CYS A 231 17.73 9.33 -14.30
N ASN A 232 18.18 8.71 -13.21
CA ASN A 232 18.21 9.30 -11.87
C ASN A 232 19.53 10.01 -11.54
N SER A 233 20.56 9.94 -12.38
CA SER A 233 21.85 10.58 -12.12
C SER A 233 21.84 12.10 -12.27
N GLY A 234 20.77 12.67 -12.85
CA GLY A 234 20.59 14.12 -12.98
C GLY A 234 19.73 14.72 -11.87
N HIS A 235 19.95 16.01 -11.56
CA HIS A 235 19.03 16.77 -10.71
C HIS A 235 17.70 17.00 -11.44
N ARG A 236 16.59 16.62 -10.82
CA ARG A 236 15.24 16.93 -11.30
C ARG A 236 14.64 18.05 -10.47
N ASP A 237 14.28 19.16 -11.12
CA ASP A 237 13.47 20.20 -10.50
C ASP A 237 12.04 19.68 -10.30
N ILE A 238 11.62 19.55 -9.04
CA ILE A 238 10.28 19.14 -8.63
C ILE A 238 9.46 20.31 -8.08
N SER A 239 9.98 21.53 -8.12
CA SER A 239 9.32 22.71 -7.55
C SER A 239 7.91 22.87 -8.10
N LEU A 240 7.69 22.57 -9.39
CA LEU A 240 6.39 22.59 -10.07
C LEU A 240 5.31 21.67 -9.46
N ASN A 241 5.66 20.71 -8.62
CA ASN A 241 4.69 19.80 -7.98
C ASN A 241 4.12 20.33 -6.64
N PHE A 242 4.61 21.47 -6.14
CA PHE A 242 4.22 22.06 -4.85
C PHE A 242 3.72 23.51 -5.03
#